data_AF-A0A5K0Z4C4-F1
#
_entry.id   AF-A0A5K0Z4C4-F1
#
_cell.length_a   1.000
_cell.length_b   1.000
_cell.length_c   1.000
_cell.angle_alpha   90.00
_cell.angle_beta   90.00
_cell.angle_gamma   90.00
#
_symmetry.space_group_name_H-M   'P 1'
#
loop_
_entity.id
_entity.type
_entity.pdbx_description
1 polymer ?
#
loop_
_entity_poly.entity_id
_entity_poly.type
_entity_poly.pdbx_seq_one_letter_code
_entity_poly.pdbx_strand_id
1 'polypeptide(L)'
;FPDDQFDRFWDQFPDNQSFSTTSNVSVTGFWNMPPSKVFDTGLTPKEGKKLELQWPSVALQNSSYYIALYFRHHQVPGSPPWRALSVSVNNVEFYRNLNVTPGGEVVFATRWPLFNFTRISLSASAQSAVGPVINAGELLQIVNLGGRTLTRD
;
A
#
# COMPACT_ATOMS: atom_id res chain seq x y z
N PHE A 1 -6.26 -13.97 -7.41
CA PHE A 1 -6.47 -14.08 -5.96
C PHE A 1 -7.80 -14.77 -5.72
N PRO A 2 -7.85 -16.11 -5.66
CA PRO A 2 -9.09 -16.86 -5.50
C PRO A 2 -9.76 -16.66 -4.13
N ASP A 3 -9.02 -16.10 -3.17
CA ASP A 3 -9.45 -15.73 -1.83
C ASP A 3 -9.98 -14.28 -1.74
N ASP A 4 -10.03 -13.54 -2.85
CA ASP A 4 -10.66 -12.22 -2.88
C ASP A 4 -12.18 -12.35 -2.92
N GLN A 5 -12.86 -11.91 -1.86
CA GLN A 5 -14.32 -11.98 -1.75
C GLN A 5 -15.02 -10.91 -2.60
N PHE A 6 -14.28 -9.94 -3.14
CA PHE A 6 -14.81 -8.83 -3.94
C PHE A 6 -14.39 -8.90 -5.40
N ASP A 7 -13.80 -10.02 -5.84
CA ASP A 7 -13.33 -10.25 -7.21
C ASP A 7 -12.48 -9.10 -7.78
N ARG A 8 -11.70 -8.41 -6.92
CA ARG A 8 -10.84 -7.32 -7.38
C ARG A 8 -9.70 -7.88 -8.22
N PHE A 9 -9.32 -7.10 -9.22
CA PHE A 9 -8.12 -7.38 -9.99
C PHE A 9 -6.89 -6.83 -9.26
N TRP A 10 -5.91 -7.69 -9.04
CA TRP A 10 -4.63 -7.34 -8.42
C TRP A 10 -3.52 -7.64 -9.43
N ASP A 11 -2.82 -6.60 -9.84
CA ASP A 11 -1.72 -6.69 -10.79
C ASP A 11 -0.36 -6.67 -10.09
N GLN A 12 0.64 -7.30 -10.71
CA GLN A 12 2.00 -7.29 -10.20
C GLN A 12 2.68 -5.96 -10.52
N PHE A 13 3.44 -5.43 -9.56
CA PHE A 13 4.33 -4.31 -9.84
C PHE A 13 5.56 -4.80 -10.63
N PRO A 14 5.97 -4.12 -11.73
CA PRO A 14 6.97 -4.64 -12.66
C PRO A 14 8.43 -4.60 -12.15
N ASP A 15 8.67 -4.42 -10.84
CA ASP A 15 10.01 -4.38 -10.26
C ASP A 15 10.44 -5.77 -9.75
N ASN A 16 11.70 -6.11 -10.00
CA ASN A 16 12.32 -7.39 -9.64
C ASN A 16 12.80 -7.40 -8.17
N GLN A 17 12.64 -6.30 -7.44
CA GLN A 17 13.06 -6.17 -6.04
C GLN A 17 11.97 -6.65 -5.07
N SER A 18 11.75 -7.97 -5.04
CA SER A 18 10.75 -8.59 -4.17
C SER A 18 11.37 -9.55 -3.15
N PHE A 19 10.81 -9.59 -1.93
CA PHE A 19 10.93 -10.76 -1.05
C PHE A 19 9.68 -11.62 -1.15
N SER A 20 9.78 -12.88 -0.72
CA SER A 20 8.63 -13.79 -0.58
C SER A 20 8.66 -14.49 0.79
N THR A 21 7.48 -14.64 1.40
CA THR A 21 7.22 -15.36 2.65
C THR A 21 6.03 -16.29 2.47
N THR A 22 5.98 -17.38 3.25
CA THR A 22 4.91 -18.39 3.22
C THR A 22 4.07 -18.42 4.48
N SER A 23 4.32 -17.50 5.42
CA SER A 23 3.56 -17.41 6.67
C SER A 23 2.23 -16.69 6.45
N ASN A 24 1.14 -17.23 7.00
CA ASN A 24 -0.19 -16.66 6.84
C ASN A 24 -0.37 -15.34 7.61
N VAL A 25 -1.20 -14.45 7.07
CA VAL A 25 -1.72 -13.24 7.73
C VAL A 25 -3.23 -13.37 7.87
N SER A 26 -3.76 -13.05 9.04
CA SER A 26 -5.20 -12.89 9.20
C SER A 26 -5.65 -11.55 8.60
N VAL A 27 -6.50 -11.60 7.57
CA VAL A 27 -7.01 -10.39 6.89
C VAL A 27 -8.37 -9.91 7.41
N THR A 28 -8.95 -10.61 8.38
CA THR A 28 -10.29 -10.30 8.93
C THR A 28 -10.35 -9.00 9.73
N GLY A 29 -9.19 -8.50 10.18
CA GLY A 29 -9.09 -7.20 10.86
C GLY A 29 -9.06 -6.00 9.92
N PHE A 30 -8.90 -6.22 8.62
CA PHE A 30 -8.87 -5.15 7.61
C PHE A 30 -10.29 -4.88 7.13
N TRP A 31 -10.69 -3.62 7.12
CA TRP A 31 -12.05 -3.21 6.80
C TRP A 31 -12.49 -3.58 5.37
N ASN A 32 -11.55 -3.65 4.43
CA ASN A 32 -11.77 -4.00 3.02
C ASN A 32 -11.27 -5.41 2.67
N MET A 33 -10.92 -6.22 3.68
CA MET A 33 -10.56 -7.63 3.56
C MET A 33 -9.71 -7.93 2.31
N PRO A 34 -8.48 -7.40 2.20
CA PRO A 34 -7.61 -7.70 1.07
C PRO A 34 -7.30 -9.20 1.04
N PRO A 35 -7.00 -9.80 -0.13
CA PRO A 35 -6.60 -11.19 -0.20
C PRO A 35 -5.35 -11.44 0.63
N SER A 36 -5.31 -12.53 1.40
CA SER A 36 -4.18 -12.84 2.29
C SER A 36 -2.84 -12.91 1.55
N LYS A 37 -2.87 -13.42 0.32
CA LYS A 37 -1.70 -13.60 -0.53
C LYS A 37 -0.99 -12.31 -0.93
N VAL A 38 -1.63 -11.14 -0.80
CA VAL A 38 -0.94 -9.87 -1.09
C VAL A 38 0.23 -9.64 -0.12
N PHE A 39 0.17 -10.24 1.07
CA PHE A 39 1.20 -10.12 2.10
C PHE A 39 2.31 -11.17 2.02
N ASP A 40 2.25 -12.08 1.05
CA ASP A 40 3.28 -13.10 0.83
C ASP A 40 4.48 -12.53 0.08
N THR A 41 4.28 -11.45 -0.66
CA THR A 41 5.35 -10.76 -1.39
C THR A 41 5.36 -9.28 -1.05
N GLY A 42 6.50 -8.63 -1.26
CA GLY A 42 6.56 -7.17 -1.18
C GLY A 42 7.86 -6.63 -1.69
N LEU A 43 7.87 -5.32 -1.92
CA LEU A 43 9.02 -4.56 -2.38
C LEU A 43 9.80 -4.01 -1.18
N THR A 44 11.12 -4.11 -1.25
CA THR A 44 12.06 -3.55 -0.28
C THR A 44 13.29 -3.07 -1.04
N PRO A 45 13.97 -1.99 -0.62
CA PRO A 45 15.14 -1.55 -1.35
C PRO A 45 16.27 -2.58 -1.19
N LYS A 46 17.03 -2.83 -2.28
CA LYS A 46 18.25 -3.66 -2.24
C LYS A 46 19.22 -3.19 -1.15
N GLU A 47 19.42 -1.88 -1.05
CA GLU A 47 20.27 -1.24 -0.06
C GLU A 47 19.68 0.10 0.38
N GLY A 48 19.98 0.51 1.61
CA GLY A 48 19.62 1.84 2.13
C GLY A 48 18.27 1.92 2.85
N LYS A 49 17.83 3.16 3.08
CA LYS A 49 16.68 3.51 3.94
C LYS A 49 15.51 4.13 3.18
N LYS A 50 15.49 4.07 1.85
CA LYS A 50 14.44 4.68 1.02
C LYS A 50 14.03 3.74 -0.10
N LEU A 51 12.74 3.72 -0.41
CA LEU A 51 12.16 3.07 -1.58
C LEU A 51 11.29 4.09 -2.31
N GLU A 52 11.46 4.21 -3.62
CA GLU A 52 10.64 5.10 -4.45
C GLU A 52 9.98 4.29 -5.55
N LEU A 53 8.67 4.49 -5.72
CA LEU A 53 7.84 3.78 -6.69
C LEU A 53 7.04 4.81 -7.47
N GLN A 54 7.04 4.71 -8.80
CA GLN A 54 6.03 5.38 -9.61
C GLN A 54 4.82 4.43 -9.72
N TRP A 55 3.80 4.68 -8.91
CA TRP A 55 2.61 3.86 -8.88
C TRP A 55 1.36 4.74 -8.71
N PRO A 56 0.34 4.58 -9.57
CA PRO A 56 0.24 3.58 -10.64
C PRO A 56 1.17 3.86 -11.83
N SER A 57 1.33 2.87 -12.72
CA SER A 57 2.18 2.96 -13.93
C SER A 57 1.61 3.89 -15.01
N VAL A 58 0.35 4.31 -14.85
CA VAL A 58 -0.37 5.20 -15.77
C VAL A 58 -0.57 6.58 -15.16
N ALA A 59 -0.69 7.60 -16.02
CA ALA A 59 -1.06 8.94 -15.59
C ALA A 59 -2.52 8.99 -15.12
N LEU A 60 -2.75 9.61 -13.97
CA LEU A 60 -4.08 9.79 -13.38
C LEU A 60 -4.77 11.06 -13.86
N GLN A 61 -6.09 11.01 -13.95
CA GLN A 61 -6.90 12.21 -14.14
C GLN A 61 -6.81 13.10 -12.89
N ASN A 62 -6.95 14.43 -13.07
CA ASN A 62 -7.04 15.35 -11.94
C ASN A 62 -8.36 15.11 -11.18
N SER A 63 -8.28 14.43 -10.04
CA SER A 63 -9.45 14.02 -9.25
C SER A 63 -9.07 13.71 -7.80
N SER A 64 -10.05 13.31 -7.01
CA SER A 64 -9.84 12.74 -5.68
C SER A 64 -9.82 11.22 -5.77
N TYR A 65 -8.90 10.59 -5.05
CA TYR A 65 -8.73 9.15 -5.05
C TYR A 65 -8.78 8.62 -3.63
N TYR A 66 -9.38 7.45 -3.48
CA TYR A 66 -9.15 6.60 -2.34
C TYR A 66 -7.82 5.85 -2.56
N ILE A 67 -6.96 5.81 -1.55
CA ILE A 67 -5.68 5.08 -1.56
C ILE A 67 -5.64 4.15 -0.36
N ALA A 68 -5.31 2.86 -0.55
CA ALA A 68 -4.87 1.95 0.51
C ALA A 68 -3.46 1.45 0.19
N LEU A 69 -2.57 1.41 1.16
CA LEU A 69 -1.24 0.83 1.04
C LEU A 69 -1.04 -0.21 2.14
N TYR A 70 -0.55 -1.38 1.76
CA TYR A 70 -0.45 -2.56 2.62
C TYR A 70 1.00 -2.89 2.95
N PHE A 71 1.23 -3.25 4.20
CA PHE A 71 2.56 -3.45 4.75
C PHE A 71 2.59 -4.70 5.61
N ARG A 72 3.70 -5.41 5.59
CA ARG A 72 3.98 -6.52 6.50
C ARG A 72 5.48 -6.63 6.72
N HIS A 73 5.84 -6.82 7.98
CA HIS A 73 7.21 -7.13 8.33
C HIS A 73 7.49 -8.60 8.06
N HIS A 74 8.42 -8.88 7.13
CA HIS A 74 9.07 -10.18 7.04
C HIS A 74 10.27 -10.21 7.98
N GLN A 75 10.50 -11.38 8.59
CA GLN A 75 11.65 -11.60 9.46
C GLN A 75 12.94 -11.40 8.68
N VAL A 76 13.80 -10.50 9.15
CA VAL A 76 15.17 -10.35 8.66
C VAL A 76 16.12 -10.86 9.76
N PRO A 77 17.09 -11.74 9.44
CA PRO A 77 18.06 -12.21 10.42
C PRO A 77 18.78 -11.04 11.12
N GLY A 78 18.79 -11.05 12.46
CA GLY A 78 19.44 -10.00 13.25
C GLY A 78 18.65 -8.70 13.40
N SER A 79 17.41 -8.60 12.90
CA SER A 79 16.54 -7.45 13.13
C SER A 79 15.46 -7.71 14.20
N PRO A 80 14.92 -6.65 14.83
CA PRO A 80 13.68 -6.76 15.60
C PRO A 80 12.52 -7.32 14.75
N PRO A 81 11.47 -7.89 15.37
CA PRO A 81 10.30 -8.46 14.68
C PRO A 81 9.32 -7.38 14.20
N TRP A 82 9.82 -6.17 13.90
CA TRP A 82 9.05 -5.03 13.46
C TRP A 82 9.97 -4.08 12.69
N ARG A 83 9.38 -3.17 11.91
CA ARG A 83 10.12 -2.07 11.28
C ARG A 83 9.27 -0.80 11.27
N ALA A 84 9.91 0.35 11.46
CA ALA A 84 9.23 1.64 11.41
C ALA A 84 9.53 2.35 10.10
N LEU A 85 8.50 2.85 9.41
CA LEU A 85 8.64 3.58 8.16
C LEU A 85 7.67 4.76 8.06
N SER A 86 7.97 5.72 7.19
CA SER A 86 7.06 6.80 6.81
C SER A 86 6.78 6.73 5.31
N VAL A 87 5.58 7.17 4.94
CA VAL A 87 5.04 7.13 3.58
C VAL A 87 4.77 8.56 3.12
N SER A 88 5.20 8.90 1.92
CA SER A 88 4.75 10.10 1.22
C SER A 88 4.21 9.77 -0.17
N VAL A 89 3.24 10.57 -0.59
CA VAL A 89 2.64 10.53 -1.92
C VAL A 89 2.91 11.88 -2.57
N ASN A 90 3.64 11.90 -3.69
CA ASN A 90 4.10 13.12 -4.37
C ASN A 90 4.84 14.09 -3.44
N ASN A 91 5.73 13.56 -2.59
CA ASN A 91 6.47 14.29 -1.54
C ASN A 91 5.62 14.91 -0.42
N VAL A 92 4.31 14.68 -0.40
CA VAL A 92 3.43 15.07 0.69
C VAL A 92 3.31 13.91 1.67
N GLU A 93 3.46 14.20 2.96
CA GLU A 93 3.33 13.19 4.02
C GLU A 93 1.96 12.52 3.97
N PHE A 94 1.96 11.20 3.78
CA PHE A 94 0.77 10.37 3.78
C PHE A 94 0.60 9.66 5.12
N TYR A 95 1.71 9.18 5.69
CA TYR A 95 1.74 8.61 7.03
C TYR A 95 3.15 8.71 7.63
N ARG A 96 3.25 8.97 8.93
CA ARG A 96 4.53 9.12 9.64
C ARG A 96 4.72 8.02 10.67
N ASN A 97 5.91 7.42 10.70
CA ASN A 97 6.34 6.44 11.71
C ASN A 97 5.37 5.26 11.91
N LEU A 98 4.88 4.69 10.82
CA LEU A 98 4.13 3.43 10.82
C LEU A 98 5.00 2.32 11.41
N ASN A 99 4.52 1.69 12.47
CA ASN A 99 5.14 0.49 13.02
C ASN A 99 4.56 -0.75 12.33
N VAL A 100 5.34 -1.36 11.45
CA VAL A 100 4.92 -2.53 10.67
C VAL A 100 5.30 -3.81 11.41
N THR A 101 4.31 -4.66 11.64
CA THR A 101 4.44 -5.94 12.33
C THR A 101 4.24 -7.14 11.39
N PRO A 102 4.49 -8.39 11.82
CA PRO A 102 4.17 -9.59 11.04
C PRO A 102 2.66 -9.80 10.83
N GLY A 103 1.82 -9.13 11.64
CA GLY A 103 0.35 -9.16 11.53
C GLY A 103 -0.21 -8.34 10.36
N GLY A 104 0.63 -7.50 9.74
CA GLY A 104 0.25 -6.66 8.62
C GLY A 104 -0.43 -5.36 9.05
N GLU A 105 -0.22 -4.31 8.28
CA GLU A 105 -0.76 -2.98 8.51
C GLU A 105 -1.32 -2.42 7.20
N VAL A 106 -2.31 -1.52 7.32
CA VAL A 106 -2.82 -0.73 6.20
C VAL A 106 -2.82 0.74 6.59
N VAL A 107 -2.35 1.60 5.69
CA VAL A 107 -2.61 3.04 5.79
C VAL A 107 -3.42 3.48 4.58
N PHE A 108 -4.39 4.36 4.80
CA PHE A 108 -5.32 4.75 3.75
C PHE A 108 -5.71 6.22 3.83
N ALA A 109 -6.09 6.77 2.69
CA ALA A 109 -6.74 8.07 2.59
C ALA A 109 -8.04 7.91 1.80
N THR A 110 -9.11 8.52 2.31
CA THR A 110 -10.43 8.43 1.68
C THR A 110 -10.67 9.45 0.59
N ARG A 111 -9.89 10.54 0.56
CA ARG A 111 -9.93 11.61 -0.46
C ARG A 111 -8.55 12.24 -0.60
N TRP A 112 -7.73 11.71 -1.50
CA TRP A 112 -6.41 12.23 -1.79
C TRP A 112 -6.36 12.84 -3.20
N PRO A 113 -6.00 14.13 -3.36
CA PRO A 113 -5.92 14.73 -4.68
C PRO A 113 -4.73 14.17 -5.45
N LEU A 114 -4.97 13.63 -6.63
CA LEU A 114 -3.91 13.19 -7.54
C LEU A 114 -4.18 13.69 -8.96
N PHE A 115 -3.10 13.85 -9.70
CA PHE A 115 -3.10 14.15 -11.13
C PHE A 115 -1.79 13.65 -11.72
N ASN A 116 -1.82 13.26 -13.00
CA ASN A 116 -0.65 12.75 -13.73
C ASN A 116 -0.01 11.53 -13.02
N PHE A 117 1.29 11.28 -13.21
CA PHE A 117 2.00 10.22 -12.52
C PHE A 117 2.12 10.48 -11.03
N THR A 118 1.97 9.41 -10.25
CA THR A 118 2.07 9.45 -8.79
C THR A 118 3.34 8.75 -8.33
N ARG A 119 4.07 9.39 -7.41
CA ARG A 119 5.25 8.83 -6.74
C ARG A 119 4.89 8.48 -5.30
N ILE A 120 5.09 7.22 -4.94
CA ILE A 120 5.06 6.74 -3.57
C ILE A 120 6.51 6.65 -3.08
N SER A 121 6.83 7.31 -1.98
CA SER A 121 8.14 7.23 -1.36
C SER A 121 8.01 6.71 0.06
N LEU A 122 8.79 5.68 0.38
CA LEU A 122 8.89 5.10 1.70
C LEU A 122 10.27 5.40 2.27
N SER A 123 10.32 5.74 3.55
CA SER A 123 11.59 5.94 4.26
C SER A 123 11.58 5.19 5.59
N ALA A 124 12.63 4.43 5.85
CA ALA A 124 12.82 3.80 7.14
C ALA A 124 13.07 4.87 8.20
N SER A 125 12.34 4.79 9.32
CA SER A 125 12.57 5.67 10.47
C SER A 125 13.96 5.42 11.06
N ALA A 126 14.51 6.40 11.78
CA ALA A 126 15.86 6.32 12.34
C ALA A 126 16.10 5.06 13.21
N GLN A 127 15.06 4.62 13.92
CA GLN A 127 15.07 3.46 14.81
C GLN A 127 14.93 2.12 14.07
N SER A 128 14.60 2.11 12.78
CA SER A 128 14.46 0.87 12.03
C SER A 128 15.83 0.34 11.58
N ALA A 129 16.08 -0.93 11.88
CA ALA A 129 17.30 -1.66 11.50
C ALA A 129 17.31 -2.10 10.04
N VAL A 130 16.16 -2.05 9.35
CA VAL A 130 15.97 -2.56 8.00
C VAL A 130 15.29 -1.51 7.12
N GLY A 131 15.39 -1.67 5.80
CA GLY A 131 14.72 -0.79 4.84
C GLY A 131 13.18 -0.84 4.95
N PRO A 132 12.47 0.13 4.37
CA PRO A 132 11.01 0.09 4.30
C PRO A 132 10.53 -1.12 3.47
N VAL A 133 9.24 -1.38 3.56
CA VAL A 133 8.57 -2.46 2.83
C VAL A 133 7.24 -1.96 2.30
N ILE A 134 6.72 -2.55 1.23
CA ILE A 134 5.31 -2.42 0.81
C ILE A 134 4.90 -3.71 0.12
N ASN A 135 3.70 -4.20 0.42
CA ASN A 135 3.19 -5.47 -0.08
C ASN A 135 2.26 -5.26 -1.27
N ALA A 136 1.35 -4.28 -1.16
CA ALA A 136 0.42 -3.94 -2.22
C ALA A 136 -0.13 -2.53 -2.06
N GLY A 137 -0.87 -2.05 -3.07
CA GLY A 137 -1.66 -0.83 -3.00
C GLY A 137 -2.97 -0.96 -3.78
N GLU A 138 -4.01 -0.29 -3.31
CA GLU A 138 -5.28 -0.10 -4.02
C GLU A 138 -5.51 1.39 -4.27
N LEU A 139 -6.04 1.72 -5.45
CA LEU A 139 -6.34 3.07 -5.87
C LEU A 139 -7.71 3.09 -6.55
N LEU A 140 -8.62 3.93 -6.05
CA LEU A 140 -9.94 4.09 -6.64
C LEU A 140 -10.22 5.57 -6.89
N GLN A 141 -10.62 5.93 -8.11
CA GLN A 141 -11.07 7.28 -8.41
C GLN A 141 -12.44 7.53 -7.77
N ILE A 142 -12.59 8.65 -7.08
CA ILE A 142 -13.85 9.04 -6.45
C ILE A 142 -14.66 9.84 -7.45
N VAL A 143 -15.77 9.26 -7.89
CA VAL A 143 -16.73 9.93 -8.74
C VAL A 143 -17.81 10.56 -7.87
N ASN A 144 -17.87 11.89 -7.87
CA ASN A 144 -18.99 12.59 -7.24
C ASN A 144 -20.21 12.44 -8.15
N LEU A 145 -21.20 11.66 -7.71
CA LEU A 145 -22.50 11.60 -8.37
C LEU A 145 -23.27 12.90 -8.08
N GLY A 146 -23.05 13.91 -8.91
CA GLY A 146 -23.87 15.13 -8.91
C GLY A 146 -25.15 14.88 -9.68
N GLY A 147 -26.26 14.62 -8.99
CA GLY A 147 -27.57 14.54 -9.64
C GLY A 147 -28.68 14.05 -8.71
N ARG A 148 -29.71 14.88 -8.51
CA ARG A 148 -30.98 14.46 -7.91
C ARG A 148 -31.47 13.23 -8.68
N THR A 149 -31.65 12.11 -8.00
CA THR A 149 -32.54 11.05 -8.51
C THR A 149 -33.91 11.70 -8.65
N LEU A 150 -34.39 11.87 -9.89
CA LEU A 150 -35.80 12.20 -10.10
C LEU A 150 -36.59 10.99 -9.59
N THR A 151 -37.28 11.17 -8.46
CA THR A 151 -38.28 10.22 -7.99
C THR A 151 -39.47 10.29 -8.96
N ARG A 152 -39.48 9.44 -9.99
CA ARG A 152 -40.73 9.17 -10.72
C ARG A 152 -40.68 7.83 -11.45
N ASP A 153 -41.34 6.84 -10.85
CA ASP A 153 -42.06 5.76 -11.50
C ASP A 153 -43.54 5.83 -11.08
#